data_AF-E4NVZ4-F1
#
_entry.id   AF-E4NVZ4-F1
#
_cell.length_a   1.000
_cell.length_b   1.000
_cell.length_c   1.000
_cell.angle_alpha   90.00
_cell.angle_beta   90.00
_cell.angle_gamma   90.00
#
_symmetry.space_group_name_H-M   'P 1'
#
loop_
_entity.id
_entity.type
_entity.pdbx_description
1 polymer ?
#
loop_
_entity_poly.entity_id
_entity_poly.type
_entity_poly.pdbx_seq_one_letter_code
_entity_poly.pdbx_strand_id
1 'polypeptide(L)'
;MKGTRAFEAHDITTGSGIIVAVVDTGIDHTHPDLESQLDQKQSRLFRNSTVLTGTEKINVPTELEPVERFVATDIEGHSTQVAGIVAASQNETGIVGVAPDAKIISLRPFFFDELVGDILSLTSTFADLLVAIDYAIDIGVDVVNVSLTVGDPDPGSISRRRVYAALNRIIVHAIENGTTVVAAMGNDGIKRFLRIYPSYQ
;
A
#
# COMPACT_ATOMS: atom_id res chain seq x y z
N MET A 1 -28.62 5.44 -0.91
CA MET A 1 -27.57 4.80 -1.75
C MET A 1 -27.61 3.31 -1.49
N LYS A 2 -27.52 2.46 -2.52
CA LYS A 2 -27.23 1.03 -2.30
C LYS A 2 -25.70 0.90 -2.24
N GLY A 3 -25.17 0.48 -1.10
CA GLY A 3 -23.74 0.21 -0.92
C GLY A 3 -23.30 -1.04 -1.69
N THR A 4 -22.08 -1.51 -1.43
CA THR A 4 -21.46 -2.68 -2.10
C THR A 4 -22.15 -4.01 -1.83
N ARG A 5 -23.11 -4.07 -0.88
CA ARG A 5 -23.75 -5.29 -0.38
C ARG A 5 -22.76 -6.30 0.24
N ALA A 6 -21.73 -5.78 0.91
CA ALA A 6 -20.69 -6.61 1.55
C ALA A 6 -21.27 -7.51 2.65
N PHE A 7 -22.21 -7.01 3.46
CA PHE A 7 -22.83 -7.80 4.52
C PHE A 7 -23.64 -8.97 3.97
N GLU A 8 -24.39 -8.78 2.87
CA GLU A 8 -25.08 -9.89 2.22
C GLU A 8 -24.10 -10.87 1.55
N ALA A 9 -22.90 -10.42 1.17
CA ALA A 9 -21.86 -11.31 0.66
C ALA A 9 -21.22 -12.15 1.78
N HIS A 10 -21.14 -11.63 3.02
CA HIS A 10 -20.61 -12.35 4.18
C HIS A 10 -21.39 -13.62 4.52
N ASP A 11 -22.67 -13.71 4.15
CA ASP A 11 -23.47 -14.94 4.25
C ASP A 11 -22.93 -16.08 3.36
N ILE A 12 -22.08 -15.75 2.37
CA ILE A 12 -21.51 -16.69 1.40
C ILE A 12 -19.99 -16.81 1.60
N THR A 13 -19.28 -15.69 1.74
CA THR A 13 -17.83 -15.64 1.91
C THR A 13 -17.37 -14.37 2.61
N THR A 14 -16.34 -14.52 3.44
CA THR A 14 -15.68 -13.46 4.22
C THR A 14 -14.23 -13.25 3.82
N GLY A 15 -13.77 -13.90 2.73
CA GLY A 15 -12.39 -13.77 2.24
C GLY A 15 -11.37 -14.70 2.91
N SER A 16 -11.81 -15.73 3.63
CA SER A 16 -10.90 -16.71 4.24
C SER A 16 -9.96 -17.33 3.19
N GLY A 17 -8.66 -17.36 3.52
CA GLY A 17 -7.60 -17.88 2.65
C GLY A 17 -7.07 -16.89 1.61
N ILE A 18 -7.66 -15.69 1.52
CA ILE A 18 -7.18 -14.62 0.63
C ILE A 18 -6.14 -13.76 1.36
N ILE A 19 -5.09 -13.38 0.64
CA ILE A 19 -4.03 -12.49 1.10
C ILE A 19 -4.05 -11.20 0.28
N VAL A 20 -4.17 -10.07 0.97
CA VAL A 20 -4.17 -8.73 0.38
C VAL A 20 -2.94 -7.93 0.84
N ALA A 21 -2.05 -7.59 -0.08
CA ALA A 21 -0.98 -6.63 0.21
C ALA A 21 -1.51 -5.19 0.07
N VAL A 22 -1.26 -4.35 1.07
CA VAL A 22 -1.54 -2.91 1.05
C VAL A 22 -0.20 -2.19 0.90
N VAL A 23 0.00 -1.55 -0.27
CA VAL A 23 1.23 -0.80 -0.59
C VAL A 23 0.98 0.69 -0.34
N ASP A 24 1.36 1.19 0.85
CA ASP A 24 0.89 2.50 1.34
C ASP A 24 1.73 3.02 2.56
N THR A 25 1.19 3.85 3.45
CA THR A 25 1.89 4.48 4.58
C THR A 25 2.22 3.56 5.76
N GLY A 26 1.89 2.27 5.66
CA GLY A 26 2.11 1.26 6.71
C GLY A 26 0.83 0.98 7.49
N ILE A 27 0.74 -0.13 8.21
CA ILE A 27 -0.44 -0.47 9.01
C ILE A 27 -0.07 -0.44 10.49
N ASP A 28 -0.91 0.17 11.32
CA ASP A 28 -0.81 0.06 12.77
C ASP A 28 -1.06 -1.40 13.18
N HIS A 29 0.03 -2.10 13.44
CA HIS A 29 0.02 -3.51 13.82
C HIS A 29 -0.60 -3.77 15.19
N THR A 30 -0.82 -2.72 15.99
CA THR A 30 -1.42 -2.81 17.33
C THR A 30 -2.92 -2.49 17.33
N HIS A 31 -3.49 -2.12 16.18
CA HIS A 31 -4.89 -1.75 16.10
C HIS A 31 -5.79 -2.98 16.38
N PRO A 32 -6.74 -2.90 17.33
CA PRO A 32 -7.50 -4.07 17.79
C PRO A 32 -8.33 -4.75 16.68
N ASP A 33 -8.79 -3.99 15.69
CA ASP A 33 -9.53 -4.55 14.54
C ASP A 33 -8.62 -5.13 13.43
N LEU A 34 -7.30 -4.96 13.50
CA LEU A 34 -6.39 -5.33 12.40
C LEU A 34 -5.27 -6.29 12.84
N GLU A 35 -4.87 -6.27 14.12
CA GLU A 35 -3.78 -7.09 14.65
C GLU A 35 -3.95 -8.56 14.28
N SER A 36 -5.17 -9.08 14.39
CA SER A 36 -5.47 -10.49 14.08
C SER A 36 -5.39 -10.81 12.58
N GLN A 37 -5.55 -9.83 11.70
CA GLN A 37 -5.51 -10.00 10.24
C GLN A 37 -4.16 -9.69 9.61
N LEU A 38 -3.31 -8.92 10.30
CA LEU A 38 -2.00 -8.53 9.79
C LEU A 38 -0.99 -9.69 9.85
N ASP A 39 -0.47 -10.08 8.69
CA ASP A 39 0.72 -10.93 8.58
C ASP A 39 1.97 -10.07 8.74
N GLN A 40 2.42 -9.95 9.98
CA GLN A 40 3.58 -9.14 10.34
C GLN A 40 4.90 -9.69 9.74
N LYS A 41 4.99 -11.01 9.53
CA LYS A 41 6.21 -11.68 9.03
C LYS A 41 6.52 -11.29 7.59
N GLN A 42 5.49 -11.14 6.75
CA GLN A 42 5.67 -10.71 5.36
C GLN A 42 5.66 -9.19 5.20
N SER A 43 5.09 -8.48 6.17
CA SER A 43 5.01 -7.02 6.17
C SER A 43 6.39 -6.38 6.37
N ARG A 44 6.68 -5.28 5.66
CA ARG A 44 7.99 -4.61 5.74
C ARG A 44 8.03 -3.19 5.15
N LEU A 45 9.11 -2.47 5.49
CA LEU A 45 9.51 -1.17 4.95
C LEU A 45 10.40 -1.31 3.70
N PHE A 46 10.03 -0.62 2.62
CA PHE A 46 10.75 -0.57 1.35
C PHE A 46 11.58 0.69 1.22
N ARG A 47 12.62 0.83 2.06
CA ARG A 47 13.55 1.95 2.00
C ARG A 47 14.93 1.55 2.51
N ASN A 48 15.97 2.02 1.82
CA ASN A 48 17.36 2.00 2.29
C ASN A 48 17.83 3.45 2.46
N SER A 49 17.61 4.05 3.63
CA SER A 49 17.92 5.46 3.90
C SER A 49 17.81 5.78 5.39
N THR A 50 18.33 6.94 5.79
CA THR A 50 17.88 7.61 7.00
C THR A 50 16.39 7.96 6.88
N VAL A 51 15.59 7.59 7.87
CA VAL A 51 14.17 7.94 8.01
C VAL A 51 13.95 8.68 9.31
N LEU A 52 12.90 9.50 9.35
CA LEU A 52 12.47 10.18 10.57
C LEU A 52 11.38 9.40 11.28
N THR A 53 11.50 9.31 12.61
CA THR A 53 10.57 8.64 13.52
C THR A 53 10.34 9.57 14.69
N GLY A 54 9.26 10.36 14.61
CA GLY A 54 9.05 11.48 15.51
C GLY A 54 10.19 12.51 15.39
N THR A 55 10.94 12.71 16.48
CA THR A 55 12.09 13.62 16.52
C THR A 55 13.44 12.93 16.24
N GLU A 56 13.45 11.61 16.07
CA GLU A 56 14.68 10.85 15.88
C GLU A 56 14.95 10.56 14.40
N LYS A 57 16.23 10.56 14.02
CA LYS A 57 16.69 10.08 12.72
C LYS A 57 17.24 8.67 12.89
N ILE A 58 16.66 7.69 12.21
CA ILE A 58 17.14 6.29 12.24
C ILE A 58 17.64 5.90 10.85
N ASN A 59 18.82 5.28 10.79
CA ASN A 59 19.30 4.67 9.57
C ASN A 59 18.63 3.31 9.39
N VAL A 60 17.77 3.21 8.38
CA VAL A 60 17.21 1.93 7.93
C VAL A 60 18.30 1.26 7.09
N PRO A 61 18.77 0.06 7.49
CA PRO A 61 19.80 -0.64 6.73
C PRO A 61 19.31 -0.98 5.30
N THR A 62 20.22 -1.47 4.46
CA THR A 62 19.87 -1.96 3.11
C THR A 62 18.89 -3.13 3.13
N GLU A 63 18.77 -3.81 4.26
CA GLU A 63 17.84 -4.90 4.48
C GLU A 63 16.44 -4.35 4.76
N LEU A 64 15.42 -4.95 4.14
CA LEU A 64 14.03 -4.57 4.37
C LEU A 64 13.64 -4.87 5.82
N GLU A 65 13.12 -3.88 6.53
CA GLU A 65 12.80 -3.97 7.97
C GLU A 65 11.35 -4.44 8.21
N PRO A 66 11.09 -5.32 9.19
CA PRO A 66 9.74 -5.84 9.46
C PRO A 66 8.91 -4.84 10.29
N VAL A 67 7.57 -4.96 10.25
CA VAL A 67 6.64 -3.93 10.76
C VAL A 67 6.52 -3.86 12.29
N GLU A 68 6.99 -4.86 13.02
CA GLU A 68 6.98 -4.87 14.50
C GLU A 68 7.95 -3.83 15.08
N ARG A 69 8.89 -3.33 14.27
CA ARG A 69 9.69 -2.17 14.65
C ARG A 69 8.87 -0.91 14.39
N PHE A 70 8.84 -0.01 15.38
CA PHE A 70 8.17 1.29 15.29
C PHE A 70 8.47 2.03 13.97
N VAL A 71 9.70 1.92 13.47
CA VAL A 71 10.10 2.54 12.21
C VAL A 71 9.32 2.09 10.99
N ALA A 72 8.61 0.96 11.01
CA ALA A 72 7.90 0.37 9.88
C ALA A 72 6.37 0.28 10.08
N THR A 73 5.85 0.73 11.23
CA THR A 73 4.40 0.90 11.47
C THR A 73 3.82 2.05 10.64
N ASP A 74 2.49 2.25 10.68
CA ASP A 74 1.84 3.40 10.04
C ASP A 74 2.33 4.72 10.63
N ILE A 75 2.76 5.62 9.76
CA ILE A 75 3.30 6.94 10.13
C ILE A 75 2.35 8.08 9.82
N GLU A 76 1.25 7.83 9.11
CA GLU A 76 0.33 8.88 8.65
C GLU A 76 -1.13 8.56 8.98
N GLY A 77 -1.54 7.29 8.93
CA GLY A 77 -2.90 6.84 9.27
C GLY A 77 -3.72 6.36 8.06
N HIS A 78 -3.37 6.80 6.84
CA HIS A 78 -4.11 6.49 5.61
C HIS A 78 -4.20 4.98 5.37
N SER A 79 -3.08 4.28 5.45
CA SER A 79 -3.03 2.86 5.18
C SER A 79 -3.73 2.02 6.25
N THR A 80 -3.72 2.42 7.52
CA THR A 80 -4.55 1.80 8.56
C THR A 80 -6.05 1.93 8.24
N GLN A 81 -6.50 3.08 7.72
CA GLN A 81 -7.88 3.26 7.28
C GLN A 81 -8.24 2.38 6.08
N VAL A 82 -7.34 2.32 5.09
CA VAL A 82 -7.50 1.45 3.91
C VAL A 82 -7.58 -0.01 4.34
N ALA A 83 -6.69 -0.46 5.22
CA ALA A 83 -6.68 -1.80 5.79
C ALA A 83 -7.98 -2.13 6.54
N GLY A 84 -8.53 -1.17 7.29
CA GLY A 84 -9.82 -1.29 7.95
C GLY A 84 -10.97 -1.57 6.98
N ILE A 85 -11.02 -0.84 5.86
CA ILE A 85 -12.04 -1.07 4.82
C ILE A 85 -11.88 -2.47 4.21
N VAL A 86 -10.64 -2.92 3.99
CA VAL A 86 -10.37 -4.23 3.39
C VAL A 86 -10.74 -5.36 4.34
N ALA A 87 -10.16 -5.40 5.54
CA ALA A 87 -10.18 -6.58 6.40
C ALA A 87 -10.20 -6.26 7.90
N ALA A 88 -10.85 -5.17 8.34
CA ALA A 88 -11.14 -5.05 9.77
C ALA A 88 -11.89 -6.31 10.25
N SER A 89 -11.36 -6.94 11.29
CA SER A 89 -11.87 -8.21 11.82
C SER A 89 -13.29 -8.02 12.37
N GLN A 90 -14.13 -9.02 12.19
CA GLN A 90 -15.44 -9.03 12.84
C GLN A 90 -15.28 -9.36 14.34
N ASN A 91 -15.21 -8.33 15.17
CA ASN A 91 -15.08 -8.44 16.63
C ASN A 91 -16.16 -7.59 17.35
N GLU A 92 -16.04 -7.40 18.67
CA GLU A 92 -17.03 -6.65 19.47
C GLU A 92 -16.80 -5.12 19.48
N THR A 93 -15.84 -4.63 18.69
CA THR A 93 -15.40 -3.23 18.65
C THR A 93 -15.35 -2.68 17.22
N GLY A 94 -15.28 -1.36 17.10
CA GLY A 94 -14.92 -0.68 15.84
C GLY A 94 -15.79 -1.04 14.63
N ILE A 95 -15.15 -1.44 13.53
CA ILE A 95 -15.79 -1.70 12.22
C ILE A 95 -15.49 -3.11 11.72
N VAL A 96 -16.17 -3.51 10.64
CA VAL A 96 -15.88 -4.76 9.91
C VAL A 96 -15.56 -4.45 8.46
N GLY A 97 -14.52 -5.09 7.94
CA GLY A 97 -14.05 -4.93 6.57
C GLY A 97 -14.93 -5.65 5.55
N VAL A 98 -14.63 -5.44 4.27
CA VAL A 98 -15.28 -6.15 3.17
C VAL A 98 -14.92 -7.65 3.19
N ALA A 99 -13.69 -8.00 3.56
CA ALA A 99 -13.20 -9.37 3.65
C ALA A 99 -12.60 -9.61 5.06
N PRO A 100 -13.45 -9.74 6.10
CA PRO A 100 -13.00 -9.73 7.49
C PRO A 100 -12.17 -10.95 7.90
N ASP A 101 -12.12 -12.02 7.09
CA ASP A 101 -11.29 -13.22 7.31
C ASP A 101 -10.06 -13.29 6.38
N ALA A 102 -9.84 -12.28 5.53
CA ALA A 102 -8.63 -12.19 4.72
C ALA A 102 -7.42 -11.80 5.58
N LYS A 103 -6.23 -12.23 5.16
CA LYS A 103 -4.97 -11.72 5.71
C LYS A 103 -4.51 -10.49 4.95
N ILE A 104 -3.94 -9.54 5.67
CA ILE A 104 -3.38 -8.33 5.09
C ILE A 104 -1.87 -8.28 5.33
N ILE A 105 -1.13 -7.77 4.36
CA ILE A 105 0.31 -7.54 4.44
C ILE A 105 0.56 -6.04 4.24
N SER A 106 1.24 -5.42 5.20
CA SER A 106 1.65 -4.02 5.14
C SER A 106 2.98 -3.88 4.42
N LEU A 107 2.96 -3.29 3.22
CA LEU A 107 4.17 -2.98 2.46
C LEU A 107 4.33 -1.47 2.39
N ARG A 108 5.31 -0.93 3.13
CA ARG A 108 5.43 0.52 3.31
C ARG A 108 6.56 1.12 2.49
N PRO A 109 6.28 1.78 1.34
CA PRO A 109 7.29 2.53 0.59
C PRO A 109 7.36 4.02 0.98
N PHE A 110 6.54 4.50 1.93
CA PHE A 110 6.53 5.89 2.39
C PHE A 110 7.33 6.11 3.68
N PHE A 111 7.85 7.32 3.82
CA PHE A 111 8.60 7.79 4.98
C PHE A 111 8.57 9.31 5.06
N PHE A 112 8.86 9.88 6.23
CA PHE A 112 9.10 11.32 6.37
C PHE A 112 10.55 11.67 6.07
N ASP A 113 10.75 12.68 5.23
CA ASP A 113 12.05 13.27 4.95
C ASP A 113 11.99 14.80 5.14
N GLU A 114 13.14 15.40 5.40
CA GLU A 114 13.27 16.83 5.64
C GLU A 114 13.31 17.57 4.30
N LEU A 115 12.36 18.49 4.08
CA LEU A 115 12.27 19.25 2.84
C LEU A 115 13.10 20.54 2.90
N VAL A 116 12.73 21.47 3.80
CA VAL A 116 13.43 22.73 4.09
C VAL A 116 13.14 23.15 5.54
N GLY A 117 14.19 23.44 6.33
CA GLY A 117 14.07 24.08 7.65
C GLY A 117 13.20 23.31 8.63
N ASP A 118 13.51 22.02 8.85
CA ASP A 118 12.76 21.11 9.72
C ASP A 118 11.30 20.79 9.30
N ILE A 119 10.86 21.25 8.12
CA ILE A 119 9.55 20.87 7.57
C ILE A 119 9.66 19.44 7.01
N LEU A 120 8.90 18.52 7.59
CA LEU A 120 8.84 17.15 7.14
C LEU A 120 7.80 16.97 6.04
N SER A 121 8.13 16.16 5.04
CA SER A 121 7.23 15.77 3.97
C SER A 121 7.16 14.25 3.87
N LEU A 122 5.94 13.74 3.75
CA LEU A 122 5.73 12.34 3.42
C LEU A 122 6.18 12.11 1.98
N THR A 123 7.15 11.23 1.80
CA THR A 123 7.80 11.00 0.51
C THR A 123 7.92 9.51 0.22
N SER A 124 8.02 9.21 -1.07
CA SER A 124 8.31 7.89 -1.61
C SER A 124 8.88 8.07 -3.02
N THR A 125 9.63 7.09 -3.51
CA THR A 125 10.05 7.08 -4.90
C THR A 125 9.25 6.08 -5.72
N PHE A 126 9.23 6.30 -7.04
CA PHE A 126 8.64 5.34 -7.96
C PHE A 126 9.31 3.95 -7.87
N ALA A 127 10.61 3.89 -7.58
CA ALA A 127 11.31 2.63 -7.38
C ALA A 127 10.85 1.92 -6.10
N ASP A 128 10.68 2.65 -4.99
CA ASP A 128 10.19 2.07 -3.72
C ASP A 128 8.80 1.43 -3.90
N LEU A 129 7.91 2.11 -4.63
CA LEU A 129 6.59 1.57 -4.99
C LEU A 129 6.66 0.31 -5.85
N LEU A 130 7.49 0.32 -6.91
CA LEU A 130 7.59 -0.84 -7.80
C LEU A 130 8.18 -2.05 -7.07
N VAL A 131 9.21 -1.87 -6.25
CA VAL A 131 9.82 -2.97 -5.50
C VAL A 131 8.84 -3.54 -4.47
N ALA A 132 8.03 -2.69 -3.83
CA ALA A 132 6.98 -3.15 -2.93
C ALA A 132 5.92 -4.00 -3.65
N ILE A 133 5.47 -3.56 -4.83
CA ILE A 133 4.49 -4.32 -5.62
C ILE A 133 5.10 -5.63 -6.14
N ASP A 134 6.33 -5.59 -6.65
CA ASP A 134 7.04 -6.77 -7.16
C ASP A 134 7.22 -7.82 -6.06
N TYR A 135 7.62 -7.40 -4.87
CA TYR A 135 7.73 -8.26 -3.71
C TYR A 135 6.40 -8.90 -3.32
N ALA A 136 5.29 -8.15 -3.37
CA ALA A 136 3.95 -8.68 -3.08
C ALA A 136 3.60 -9.83 -4.03
N ILE A 137 3.91 -9.66 -5.32
CA ILE A 137 3.71 -10.68 -6.35
C ILE A 137 4.59 -11.90 -6.08
N ASP A 138 5.87 -11.71 -5.74
CA ASP A 138 6.83 -12.80 -5.47
C ASP A 138 6.42 -13.68 -4.28
N ILE A 139 5.81 -13.10 -3.26
CA ILE A 139 5.30 -13.87 -2.11
C ILE A 139 3.91 -14.48 -2.36
N GLY A 140 3.35 -14.30 -3.56
CA GLY A 140 2.13 -14.96 -4.00
C GLY A 140 0.86 -14.42 -3.35
N VAL A 141 0.74 -13.10 -3.13
CA VAL A 141 -0.53 -12.52 -2.69
C VAL A 141 -1.59 -12.59 -3.79
N ASP A 142 -2.86 -12.70 -3.40
CA ASP A 142 -3.98 -12.72 -4.35
C ASP A 142 -4.30 -11.32 -4.89
N VAL A 143 -4.19 -10.31 -4.01
CA VAL A 143 -4.55 -8.92 -4.33
C VAL A 143 -3.48 -7.96 -3.83
N VAL A 144 -3.11 -6.99 -4.66
CA VAL A 144 -2.32 -5.81 -4.26
C VAL A 144 -3.21 -4.58 -4.35
N ASN A 145 -3.40 -3.89 -3.23
CA ASN A 145 -4.07 -2.60 -3.17
C ASN A 145 -3.04 -1.47 -3.19
N VAL A 146 -3.21 -0.55 -4.15
CA VAL A 146 -2.40 0.65 -4.32
C VAL A 146 -3.33 1.88 -4.31
N SER A 147 -3.60 2.41 -3.13
CA SER A 147 -4.47 3.60 -2.93
C SER A 147 -3.72 4.91 -3.17
N LEU A 148 -2.89 4.94 -4.22
CA LEU A 148 -1.90 5.98 -4.42
C LEU A 148 -1.86 6.44 -5.87
N THR A 149 -1.27 7.61 -6.03
CA THR A 149 -1.11 8.26 -7.32
C THR A 149 0.30 8.82 -7.43
N VAL A 150 0.99 8.55 -8.53
CA VAL A 150 2.25 9.22 -8.85
C VAL A 150 2.04 10.21 -9.99
N GLY A 151 2.77 11.34 -9.94
CA GLY A 151 2.73 12.34 -11.01
C GLY A 151 3.24 11.78 -12.34
N ASP A 152 2.55 12.11 -13.44
CA ASP A 152 2.98 11.72 -14.78
C ASP A 152 4.21 12.53 -15.22
N PRO A 153 5.32 11.87 -15.61
CA PRO A 153 6.46 12.57 -16.19
C PRO A 153 6.05 13.28 -17.50
N ASP A 154 6.85 14.28 -17.91
CA ASP A 154 6.56 15.08 -19.09
C ASP A 154 6.19 14.22 -20.33
N PRO A 155 5.10 14.55 -21.04
CA PRO A 155 4.73 13.87 -22.27
C PRO A 155 5.89 13.80 -23.29
N GLY A 156 6.13 12.61 -23.82
CA GLY A 156 7.20 12.37 -24.80
C GLY A 156 8.61 12.21 -24.21
N SER A 157 8.80 12.43 -22.91
CA SER A 157 10.10 12.27 -22.25
C SER A 157 10.58 10.81 -22.21
N ILE A 158 11.90 10.61 -22.15
CA ILE A 158 12.50 9.29 -21.91
C ILE A 158 12.06 8.75 -20.55
N SER A 159 11.97 9.61 -19.53
CA SER A 159 11.50 9.25 -18.20
C SER A 159 10.10 8.65 -18.22
N ARG A 160 9.17 9.26 -18.97
CA ARG A 160 7.82 8.72 -19.16
C ARG A 160 7.86 7.32 -19.77
N ARG A 161 8.61 7.12 -20.85
CA ARG A 161 8.76 5.79 -21.48
C ARG A 161 9.31 4.74 -20.51
N ARG A 162 10.28 5.11 -19.66
CA ARG A 162 10.86 4.20 -18.66
C ARG A 162 9.86 3.81 -17.57
N VAL A 163 9.10 4.78 -17.05
CA VAL A 163 8.03 4.55 -16.06
C VAL A 163 6.98 3.59 -16.62
N TYR A 164 6.49 3.83 -17.84
CA TYR A 164 5.53 2.94 -18.48
C TYR A 164 6.07 1.53 -18.72
N ALA A 165 7.32 1.40 -19.18
CA ALA A 165 7.94 0.09 -19.37
C ALA A 165 8.04 -0.69 -18.05
N ALA A 166 8.38 0.00 -16.95
CA ALA A 166 8.47 -0.61 -15.63
C ALA A 166 7.09 -1.02 -15.09
N LEU A 167 6.07 -0.15 -15.19
CA LEU A 167 4.68 -0.51 -14.84
C LEU A 167 4.18 -1.71 -15.64
N ASN A 168 4.39 -1.69 -16.96
CA ASN A 168 3.96 -2.78 -17.82
C ASN A 168 4.61 -4.10 -17.43
N ARG A 169 5.90 -4.09 -17.06
CA ARG A 169 6.59 -5.27 -16.57
C ARG A 169 5.97 -5.80 -15.27
N ILE A 170 5.68 -4.93 -14.31
CA ILE A 170 5.03 -5.32 -13.04
C ILE A 170 3.62 -5.88 -13.29
N ILE A 171 2.82 -5.27 -14.15
CA ILE A 171 1.48 -5.77 -14.45
C ILE A 171 1.53 -7.12 -15.17
N VAL A 172 2.45 -7.31 -16.11
CA VAL A 172 2.69 -8.63 -16.72
C VAL A 172 3.11 -9.64 -15.66
N HIS A 173 4.03 -9.28 -14.77
CA HIS A 173 4.47 -10.15 -13.68
C HIS A 173 3.31 -10.56 -12.75
N ALA A 174 2.43 -9.61 -12.41
CA ALA A 174 1.23 -9.89 -11.62
C ALA A 174 0.28 -10.86 -12.33
N ILE A 175 0.04 -10.66 -13.63
CA ILE A 175 -0.82 -11.55 -14.43
C ILE A 175 -0.23 -12.97 -14.50
N GLU A 176 1.08 -13.09 -14.71
CA GLU A 176 1.77 -14.39 -14.81
C GLU A 176 1.71 -15.18 -13.49
N ASN A 177 1.63 -14.50 -12.34
CA ASN A 177 1.52 -15.12 -11.02
C ASN A 177 0.08 -15.17 -10.47
N GLY A 178 -0.93 -14.69 -11.23
CA GLY A 178 -2.33 -14.72 -10.80
C GLY A 178 -2.70 -13.67 -9.74
N THR A 179 -1.88 -12.64 -9.54
CA THR A 179 -2.13 -11.55 -8.60
C THR A 179 -2.95 -10.43 -9.25
N THR A 180 -4.02 -10.00 -8.59
CA THR A 180 -4.84 -8.85 -9.03
C THR A 180 -4.30 -7.55 -8.44
N VAL A 181 -4.03 -6.55 -9.29
CA VAL A 181 -3.62 -5.20 -8.83
C VAL A 181 -4.79 -4.24 -8.90
N VAL A 182 -5.17 -3.65 -7.77
CA VAL A 182 -6.22 -2.64 -7.62
C VAL A 182 -5.58 -1.29 -7.34
N ALA A 183 -5.92 -0.29 -8.13
CA ALA A 183 -5.30 1.03 -8.08
C ALA A 183 -6.35 2.15 -8.05
N ALA A 184 -6.12 3.17 -7.22
CA ALA A 184 -6.98 4.35 -7.16
C ALA A 184 -6.85 5.23 -8.41
N MET A 185 -7.95 5.89 -8.80
CA MET A 185 -7.98 6.84 -9.92
C MET A 185 -7.34 8.20 -9.62
N GLY A 186 -7.13 8.48 -8.33
CA GLY A 186 -6.68 9.79 -7.86
C GLY A 186 -7.79 10.82 -7.70
N ASN A 187 -7.47 11.82 -6.89
CA ASN A 187 -8.44 12.81 -6.41
C ASN A 187 -8.32 14.17 -7.14
N ASP A 188 -7.55 14.25 -8.22
CA ASP A 188 -7.31 15.49 -8.97
C ASP A 188 -8.45 15.88 -9.93
N GLY A 189 -9.43 14.99 -10.15
CA GLY A 189 -10.52 15.20 -11.09
C GLY A 189 -10.06 15.29 -12.55
N ILE A 190 -10.85 15.97 -13.40
CA ILE A 190 -10.52 16.22 -14.83
C ILE A 190 -9.57 17.42 -14.95
N LYS A 191 -8.44 17.40 -14.25
CA LYS A 191 -7.34 18.30 -14.58
C LYS A 191 -6.60 17.70 -15.77
N ARG A 192 -6.93 18.19 -16.98
CA ARG A 192 -6.48 17.74 -18.32
C ARG A 192 -4.96 17.57 -18.53
N PHE A 193 -4.14 17.83 -17.51
CA PHE A 193 -2.68 17.86 -17.55
C PHE A 193 -1.98 16.97 -16.50
N LEU A 194 -2.72 16.35 -15.57
CA LEU A 194 -2.17 15.40 -14.61
C LEU A 194 -2.81 14.04 -14.88
N ARG A 195 -2.16 13.25 -15.74
CA ARG A 195 -2.40 11.80 -15.72
C ARG A 195 -1.75 11.26 -14.45
N ILE A 196 -2.38 10.27 -13.87
CA ILE A 196 -2.03 9.69 -12.57
C ILE A 196 -1.86 8.19 -12.82
N TYR A 197 -0.82 7.58 -12.28
CA TYR A 197 -0.64 6.12 -12.30
C TYR A 197 -0.89 5.54 -10.92
N PRO A 198 -1.35 4.27 -10.78
CA PRO A 198 -1.42 3.21 -11.81
C PRO A 198 -2.65 3.20 -12.72
N SER A 199 -3.65 4.03 -12.45
CA SER A 199 -4.95 4.00 -13.13
C SER A 199 -4.93 4.73 -14.47
N TYR A 200 -5.38 4.07 -15.55
CA TYR A 200 -5.56 4.74 -16.84
C TYR A 200 -6.80 5.65 -16.80
N GLN A 201 -6.64 6.93 -17.17
CA GLN A 201 -7.71 7.78 -17.70
C GLN A 201 -7.64 7.84 -19.23
#